data_AF-A0AAT9LKP7-F1
#
_entry.id   AF-A0AAT9LKP7-F1
#
_cell.length_a   1.000
_cell.length_b   1.000
_cell.length_c   1.000
_cell.angle_alpha   90.00
_cell.angle_beta   90.00
_cell.angle_gamma   90.00
#
_symmetry.space_group_name_H-M   'P 1'
#
loop_
_entity.id
_entity.type
_entity.pdbx_description
1 polymer ?
#
loop_
_entity_poly.entity_id
_entity_poly.type
_entity_poly.pdbx_seq_one_letter_code
_entity_poly.pdbx_strand_id
1 'polypeptide(L)'
;MLHRWDLTGDDGTATTSLMQPWMTRHSVQDVGKPLLACGAAGLNLGPGGRFEGRLRSPGSDDILVTATEAGNTIALVAPEGEATIESDAAVRTLFLWGRRPADGSRWHSQAGPEALGMLRTLLSGY
;
A
#
# COMPACT_ATOMS: atom_id res chain seq x y z
N MET A 1 1.30 -13.67 -8.46
CA MET A 1 1.43 -13.11 -9.83
C MET A 1 2.84 -12.53 -9.98
N LEU A 2 3.56 -12.85 -11.05
CA LEU A 2 4.93 -12.37 -11.31
C LEU A 2 4.89 -11.13 -12.21
N HIS A 3 5.55 -10.05 -11.79
CA HIS A 3 5.73 -8.81 -12.55
C HIS A 3 7.17 -8.67 -13.05
N ARG A 4 7.39 -7.84 -14.07
CA ARG A 4 8.73 -7.51 -14.57
C ARG A 4 9.67 -7.05 -13.45
N TRP A 5 9.16 -6.28 -12.49
CA TRP A 5 9.95 -5.81 -11.34
C TRP A 5 10.52 -6.98 -10.52
N ASP A 6 9.80 -8.11 -10.40
CA ASP A 6 10.32 -9.28 -9.66
C ASP A 6 11.56 -9.91 -10.32
N LEU A 7 11.77 -9.65 -11.62
CA LEU A 7 12.90 -10.15 -12.39
C LEU A 7 14.06 -9.15 -12.49
N THR A 8 13.75 -7.86 -12.42
CA THR A 8 14.69 -6.77 -12.76
C THR A 8 14.99 -5.82 -11.59
N GLY A 9 14.19 -5.87 -10.52
CA GLY A 9 14.29 -4.97 -9.38
C GLY A 9 14.01 -3.51 -9.74
N ASP A 10 14.56 -2.60 -8.94
CA ASP A 10 14.40 -1.14 -9.05
C ASP A 10 15.24 -0.53 -10.20
N ASP A 11 15.21 -1.12 -11.40
CA ASP A 11 15.84 -0.48 -12.56
C ASP A 11 15.06 0.78 -13.01
N GLY A 12 15.71 1.65 -13.81
CA GLY A 12 15.09 2.90 -14.26
C GLY A 12 13.83 2.70 -15.11
N THR A 13 13.75 1.59 -15.85
CA THR A 13 12.58 1.26 -16.69
C THR A 13 11.41 0.78 -15.83
N ALA A 14 11.68 -0.09 -14.87
CA ALA A 14 10.72 -0.58 -13.90
C ALA A 14 10.17 0.58 -13.08
N THR A 15 11.05 1.46 -12.58
CA THR A 15 10.64 2.67 -11.86
C THR A 15 9.73 3.55 -12.72
N THR A 16 10.13 3.86 -13.96
CA THR A 16 9.32 4.71 -14.86
C THR A 16 7.94 4.12 -15.14
N SER A 17 7.89 2.79 -15.28
CA SER A 17 6.64 2.05 -15.51
C SER A 17 5.74 2.08 -14.27
N LEU A 18 6.31 1.84 -13.08
CA LEU A 18 5.61 1.85 -11.79
C LEU A 18 5.09 3.25 -11.40
N MET A 19 5.71 4.31 -11.90
CA MET A 19 5.23 5.69 -11.71
C MET A 19 3.97 6.03 -12.52
N GLN A 20 3.58 5.20 -13.48
CA GLN A 20 2.43 5.51 -14.33
C GLN A 20 1.13 5.48 -13.52
N PRO A 21 0.26 6.52 -13.59
CA PRO A 21 -0.95 6.61 -12.76
C PRO A 21 -1.91 5.42 -12.90
N TRP A 22 -1.93 4.78 -14.07
CA TRP A 22 -2.77 3.62 -14.32
C TRP A 22 -2.35 2.40 -13.48
N MET A 23 -1.08 2.26 -13.10
CA MET A 23 -0.61 1.16 -12.25
C MET A 23 -1.21 1.24 -10.85
N THR A 24 -1.26 2.45 -10.27
CA THR A 24 -1.91 2.68 -8.98
C THR A 24 -3.42 2.41 -9.08
N ARG A 25 -4.10 2.96 -10.10
CA ARG A 25 -5.55 2.75 -10.27
C ARG A 25 -5.90 1.27 -10.41
N HIS A 26 -5.17 0.54 -11.27
CA HIS A 26 -5.36 -0.90 -11.47
C HIS A 26 -5.15 -1.67 -10.16
N SER A 27 -4.08 -1.37 -9.41
CA SER A 27 -3.79 -2.04 -8.14
C SER A 27 -4.88 -1.84 -7.10
N VAL A 28 -5.46 -0.63 -7.01
CA VAL A 28 -6.55 -0.32 -6.07
C VAL A 28 -7.88 -0.94 -6.51
N GLN A 29 -8.25 -0.79 -7.78
CA GLN A 29 -9.58 -1.11 -8.29
C GLN A 29 -9.75 -2.61 -8.59
N ASP A 30 -8.76 -3.22 -9.23
CA ASP A 30 -8.90 -4.56 -9.82
C ASP A 30 -8.28 -5.65 -8.94
N VAL A 31 -7.25 -5.32 -8.16
CA VAL A 31 -6.49 -6.30 -7.38
C VAL A 31 -6.65 -6.09 -5.86
N GLY A 32 -6.99 -4.89 -5.41
CA GLY A 32 -6.90 -4.53 -3.99
C GLY A 32 -7.79 -5.33 -3.03
N LYS A 33 -9.07 -5.56 -3.36
CA LYS A 33 -10.02 -6.18 -2.42
C LYS A 33 -9.68 -7.63 -2.02
N PRO A 34 -9.36 -8.56 -2.95
CA PRO A 34 -8.97 -9.93 -2.59
C PRO A 34 -7.70 -9.98 -1.73
N LEU A 35 -6.73 -9.10 -1.99
CA LEU A 35 -5.45 -9.08 -1.31
C LEU A 35 -5.56 -8.61 0.14
N LEU A 36 -6.39 -7.60 0.38
CA LEU A 36 -6.68 -7.14 1.72
C LEU A 36 -7.38 -8.20 2.58
N ALA A 37 -8.18 -9.09 1.97
CA ALA A 37 -8.82 -10.17 2.70
C ALA A 37 -7.78 -11.15 3.28
N CYS A 38 -6.73 -11.47 2.51
CA CYS A 38 -5.62 -12.30 3.00
C CYS A 38 -4.84 -11.62 4.13
N GLY A 39 -4.48 -10.34 3.95
CA GLY A 39 -3.71 -9.59 4.97
C GLY A 39 -4.47 -9.37 6.26
N ALA A 40 -5.78 -9.10 6.20
CA ALA A 40 -6.59 -8.86 7.38
C ALA A 40 -6.79 -10.10 8.27
N ALA A 41 -6.75 -11.31 7.70
CA ALA A 41 -6.75 -12.53 8.51
C ALA A 41 -5.52 -12.61 9.45
N GLY A 42 -4.42 -11.93 9.10
CA GLY A 42 -3.23 -11.81 9.95
C GLY A 42 -3.28 -10.67 10.96
N LEU A 43 -4.22 -9.73 10.82
CA LEU A 43 -4.44 -8.63 11.75
C LEU A 43 -5.40 -9.09 12.84
N ASN A 44 -4.88 -9.56 13.96
CA ASN A 44 -5.68 -9.90 15.14
C ASN A 44 -6.22 -8.62 15.81
N LEU A 45 -7.18 -7.93 15.18
CA LEU A 45 -7.74 -6.65 15.64
C LEU A 45 -8.61 -6.79 16.91
N GLY A 46 -9.05 -8.01 17.23
CA GLY A 46 -10.05 -8.26 18.26
C GLY A 46 -11.46 -7.79 17.89
N PRO A 47 -12.47 -8.06 18.75
CA PRO A 47 -13.85 -7.63 18.52
C PRO A 47 -13.98 -6.11 18.42
N GLY A 48 -14.66 -5.60 17.39
CA GLY A 48 -14.80 -4.16 17.16
C GLY A 48 -13.51 -3.42 16.79
N GLY A 49 -12.40 -4.14 16.59
CA GLY A 49 -11.13 -3.53 16.23
C GLY A 49 -11.16 -2.91 14.83
N ARG A 50 -10.47 -1.76 14.69
CA ARG A 50 -10.36 -1.02 13.44
C ARG A 50 -8.94 -0.54 13.24
N PHE A 51 -8.48 -0.64 12.00
CA PHE A 51 -7.25 -0.03 11.54
C PHE A 51 -7.50 0.79 10.28
N GLU A 52 -6.82 1.93 10.18
CA GLU A 52 -6.83 2.79 9.01
C GLU A 52 -5.39 3.19 8.69
N GLY A 53 -4.97 2.93 7.45
CA GLY A 53 -3.64 3.26 6.96
C GLY A 53 -3.71 4.06 5.67
N ARG A 54 -2.86 5.07 5.54
CA ARG A 54 -2.85 6.00 4.40
C ARG A 54 -1.50 5.99 3.70
N LEU A 55 -1.51 5.70 2.40
CA LEU A 55 -0.33 5.76 1.53
C LEU A 55 -0.38 7.02 0.67
N ARG A 56 0.51 7.98 0.95
CA ARG A 56 0.60 9.24 0.24
C ARG A 56 1.68 9.20 -0.82
N SER A 57 1.37 9.77 -1.99
CA SER A 57 2.39 10.17 -2.95
C SER A 57 2.12 11.60 -3.44
N PRO A 58 3.03 12.55 -3.17
CA PRO A 58 2.81 13.96 -3.48
C PRO A 58 2.35 14.19 -4.93
N GLY A 59 1.34 15.05 -5.11
CA GLY A 59 0.77 15.38 -6.42
C GLY A 59 -0.27 14.38 -6.94
N SER A 60 -0.72 13.43 -6.11
CA SER A 60 -1.80 12.48 -6.45
C SER A 60 -2.74 12.23 -5.28
N ASP A 61 -3.89 11.61 -5.54
CA ASP A 61 -4.79 11.09 -4.50
C ASP A 61 -4.03 10.12 -3.57
N ASP A 62 -4.41 10.12 -2.30
CA ASP A 62 -3.94 9.13 -1.34
C ASP A 62 -4.66 7.80 -1.54
N ILE A 63 -4.04 6.73 -1.04
CA ILE A 63 -4.70 5.43 -0.93
C ILE A 63 -5.03 5.20 0.53
N LEU A 64 -6.32 5.09 0.83
CA LEU A 64 -6.82 4.74 2.14
C LEU A 64 -7.08 3.24 2.18
N VAL A 65 -6.53 2.58 3.19
CA VAL A 65 -6.75 1.17 3.48
C VAL A 65 -7.39 1.07 4.86
N THR A 66 -8.56 0.45 4.93
CA THR A 66 -9.27 0.25 6.20
C THR A 66 -9.48 -1.23 6.43
N ALA A 67 -9.21 -1.70 7.64
CA ALA A 67 -9.55 -3.04 8.10
C ALA A 67 -10.47 -2.94 9.32
N THR A 68 -11.59 -3.65 9.26
CA THR A 68 -12.59 -3.74 10.34
C THR A 68 -13.15 -5.15 10.41
N GLU A 69 -13.89 -5.44 11.48
CA GLU A 69 -14.67 -6.68 11.60
C GLU A 69 -15.69 -6.84 10.45
N ALA A 70 -16.26 -5.74 9.95
CA ALA A 70 -17.23 -5.77 8.84
C ALA A 70 -16.59 -6.01 7.47
N GLY A 71 -15.26 -5.96 7.37
CA GLY A 71 -14.50 -6.15 6.15
C GLY A 71 -13.46 -5.07 5.90
N ASN A 72 -12.74 -5.25 4.80
CA ASN A 72 -11.61 -4.41 4.42
C ASN A 72 -11.92 -3.59 3.17
N THR A 73 -11.38 -2.38 3.11
CA THR A 73 -11.52 -1.51 1.95
C THR A 73 -10.18 -0.92 1.56
N ILE A 74 -10.04 -0.67 0.26
CA ILE A 74 -8.95 0.12 -0.33
C ILE A 74 -9.58 1.07 -1.33
N ALA A 75 -9.22 2.35 -1.25
CA ALA A 75 -9.80 3.38 -2.10
C ALA A 75 -8.81 4.52 -2.36
N LEU A 76 -8.97 5.16 -3.51
CA LEU A 76 -8.38 6.47 -3.76
C LEU A 76 -9.22 7.52 -3.03
N VAL A 77 -8.57 8.41 -2.30
CA VAL A 77 -9.20 9.49 -1.54
C VAL A 77 -8.40 10.78 -1.70
N ALA A 78 -9.04 11.92 -1.46
CA ALA A 78 -8.34 13.19 -1.40
C ALA A 78 -7.19 13.13 -0.36
N PRO A 79 -6.07 13.84 -0.61
CA PRO A 79 -4.87 13.79 0.23
C PRO A 79 -5.04 14.61 1.53
N GLU A 80 -5.99 14.20 2.36
CA GLU A 80 -6.38 14.87 3.60
C GLU A 80 -5.96 14.04 4.82
N GLY A 81 -5.48 14.71 5.86
CA GLY A 81 -5.02 14.07 7.10
C GLY A 81 -3.56 13.58 7.03
N GLU A 82 -3.16 12.85 8.07
CA GLU A 82 -1.79 12.35 8.24
C GLU A 82 -1.57 11.06 7.45
N ALA A 83 -0.47 11.00 6.69
CA ALA A 83 -0.08 9.81 5.97
C ALA A 83 0.60 8.82 6.91
N THR A 84 0.22 7.54 6.82
CA THR A 84 0.97 6.46 7.50
C THR A 84 2.31 6.26 6.83
N ILE A 85 2.34 6.25 5.50
CA ILE A 85 3.57 6.21 4.70
C ILE A 85 3.45 7.28 3.62
N GLU A 86 4.50 8.05 3.43
CA GLU A 86 4.68 8.92 2.28
C GLU A 86 5.85 8.42 1.43
N SER A 87 5.63 8.31 0.12
CA SER A 87 6.62 7.81 -0.82
C SER A 87 6.40 8.39 -2.22
N ASP A 88 7.32 8.13 -3.14
CA ASP A 88 6.99 8.28 -4.56
C ASP A 88 5.99 7.22 -5.05
N ALA A 89 5.44 7.42 -6.25
CA ALA A 89 4.34 6.62 -6.77
C ALA A 89 4.76 5.18 -7.11
N ALA A 90 6.02 4.95 -7.49
CA ALA A 90 6.52 3.62 -7.77
C ALA A 90 6.66 2.81 -6.48
N VAL A 91 7.25 3.40 -5.43
CA VAL A 91 7.36 2.76 -4.12
C VAL A 91 5.98 2.48 -3.53
N ARG A 92 5.04 3.41 -3.65
CA ARG A 92 3.65 3.21 -3.23
C ARG A 92 3.03 1.99 -3.91
N THR A 93 3.26 1.84 -5.22
CA THR A 93 2.77 0.69 -6.00
C THR A 93 3.41 -0.62 -5.54
N LEU A 94 4.71 -0.64 -5.22
CA LEU A 94 5.36 -1.82 -4.64
C LEU A 94 4.74 -2.20 -3.29
N PHE A 95 4.45 -1.23 -2.42
CA PHE A 95 3.77 -1.51 -1.14
C PHE A 95 2.38 -2.12 -1.32
N LEU A 96 1.59 -1.62 -2.27
CA LEU A 96 0.29 -2.24 -2.61
C LEU A 96 0.43 -3.69 -3.03
N TRP A 97 1.59 -4.05 -3.54
CA TRP A 97 1.90 -5.41 -3.94
C TRP A 97 2.65 -6.22 -2.89
N GLY A 98 2.70 -5.78 -1.63
CA GLY A 98 3.41 -6.46 -0.55
C GLY A 98 4.94 -6.50 -0.73
N ARG A 99 5.49 -5.79 -1.72
CA ARG A 99 6.91 -5.77 -2.06
C ARG A 99 7.64 -4.69 -1.28
N ARG A 100 8.94 -4.91 -1.09
CA ARG A 100 9.83 -3.96 -0.40
C ARG A 100 10.68 -3.22 -1.43
N PRO A 101 10.66 -1.88 -1.47
CA PRO A 101 11.59 -1.12 -2.30
C PRO A 101 13.04 -1.35 -1.83
N ALA A 102 14.00 -1.36 -2.76
CA ALA A 102 15.42 -1.53 -2.43
C ALA A 102 16.01 -0.24 -1.85
N ASP A 103 15.61 0.92 -2.38
CA ASP A 103 16.04 2.22 -1.89
C ASP A 103 15.10 2.74 -0.79
N GLY A 104 15.57 2.65 0.46
CA GLY A 104 14.84 3.11 1.64
C GLY A 104 14.70 4.63 1.77
N SER A 105 15.43 5.43 0.98
CA SER A 105 15.34 6.90 1.03
C SER A 105 14.10 7.45 0.32
N ARG A 106 13.43 6.62 -0.50
CA ARG A 106 12.29 6.98 -1.34
C ARG A 106 10.94 6.94 -0.62
N TRP A 107 10.94 6.67 0.68
CA TRP A 107 9.76 6.70 1.51
C TRP A 107 10.10 7.01 2.96
N HIS A 108 9.12 7.49 3.70
CA HIS A 108 9.22 7.71 5.12
C HIS A 108 7.86 7.51 5.80
N SER A 109 7.86 7.45 7.13
CA SER A 109 6.66 7.32 7.95
C SER A 109 6.84 8.11 9.22
N GLN A 110 5.79 8.83 9.62
CA GLN A 110 5.68 9.41 10.97
C GLN A 110 4.85 8.53 11.90
N ALA A 111 4.19 7.50 11.37
CA ALA A 111 3.45 6.54 12.15
C ALA A 111 4.38 5.67 13.01
N GLY A 112 3.89 5.28 14.18
CA GLY A 112 4.59 4.39 15.09
C GLY A 112 4.78 2.97 14.53
N PRO A 113 5.66 2.16 15.15
CA PRO A 113 6.00 0.82 14.68
C PRO A 113 4.79 -0.13 14.64
N GLU A 114 3.82 0.05 15.53
CA GLU A 114 2.57 -0.73 15.53
C GLU A 114 1.74 -0.48 14.27
N ALA A 115 1.43 0.78 13.98
CA ALA A 115 0.65 1.16 12.79
C ALA A 115 1.34 0.74 11.49
N LEU A 116 2.67 0.88 11.42
CA LEU A 116 3.46 0.39 10.29
C LEU A 116 3.42 -1.14 10.16
N GLY A 117 3.54 -1.87 11.27
CA GLY A 117 3.42 -3.32 11.28
C GLY A 117 2.05 -3.77 10.79
N MET A 118 0.98 -3.12 11.26
CA MET A 118 -0.39 -3.41 10.87
C MET A 118 -0.63 -3.16 9.38
N LEU A 119 -0.21 -2.01 8.87
CA LEU A 119 -0.32 -1.68 7.45
C LEU A 119 0.45 -2.68 6.59
N ARG A 120 1.65 -3.07 7.01
CA ARG A 120 2.47 -4.05 6.28
C ARG A 120 1.81 -5.42 6.25
N THR A 121 1.23 -5.87 7.37
CA THR A 121 0.47 -7.14 7.42
C THR A 121 -0.76 -7.08 6.51
N LEU A 122 -1.46 -5.96 6.47
CA LEU A 122 -2.62 -5.78 5.61
C LEU A 122 -2.25 -5.85 4.11
N LEU A 123 -1.10 -5.29 3.75
CA LEU A 123 -0.61 -5.23 2.37
C LEU A 123 0.20 -6.48 1.96
N SER A 124 0.56 -7.37 2.88
CA SER A 124 1.33 -8.58 2.57
C SER A 124 0.50 -9.71 1.95
N GLY A 125 -0.78 -9.49 1.66
CA GLY A 125 -1.67 -10.49 1.06
C GLY A 125 -1.43 -10.79 -0.43
N TYR A 126 -0.37 -10.23 -1.03
CA TYR A 126 0.04 -10.40 -2.44
C TYR A 126 1.00 -11.57 -2.67
#